data_AF-A0A251WKL3-F1
#
_entry.id   AF-A0A251WKL3-F1
#
_cell.length_a   1.000
_cell.length_b   1.000
_cell.length_c   1.000
_cell.angle_alpha   90.00
_cell.angle_beta   90.00
_cell.angle_gamma   90.00
#
_symmetry.space_group_name_H-M   'P 1'
#
loop_
_entity.id
_entity.type
_entity.pdbx_description
1 polymer ?
#
loop_
_entity_poly.entity_id
_entity_poly.type
_entity_poly.pdbx_seq_one_letter_code
_entity_poly.pdbx_strand_id
1 'polypeptide(L)'
;MVERLRQYRERTRAQNRPPTIQTFKNLPIVLANILILFAGTVALLQAYPHFTTRELTRDLPPEDSAPADPAADPDIPSPLQAPIEDTDPPPVVTFRPPSPPVSHAPTLVPSHAPTPQPVSVLYRKVAGIPVYIATIDLKDPETFLHIGLAKNAPQANSARSTKGDEAFVHLVRRNRAALTLSGTFFSMDRQKRVMGNMVAGGQFLKFSPWENYGTTLGLRVGNQPEMITARVQGKPRWQDHWFSLTAGPRLLSQGKLWINPKKEGFTDRAVMGSAIRSAIGFPKSGHKLLHVTFLKPVSLKREAEIMRYLGCYEAMNLDGGTSLAIAKGNRILKSPGRNLTNVITVYDTQFPAPKHLKVSWYGFQNSDILAFQDASNP
;
A
#
# COMPACT_ATOMS: atom_id res chain seq x y z
N MET A 1 -11.20 -19.48 -44.05
CA MET A 1 -11.05 -18.89 -42.69
C MET A 1 -12.24 -19.21 -41.79
N VAL A 2 -13.48 -19.17 -42.32
CA VAL A 2 -14.72 -19.52 -41.60
C VAL A 2 -14.75 -20.99 -41.12
N GLU A 3 -14.24 -21.94 -41.92
CA GLU A 3 -14.22 -23.36 -41.56
C GLU A 3 -13.30 -23.69 -40.36
N ARG A 4 -12.17 -22.97 -40.23
CA ARG A 4 -11.23 -23.14 -39.10
C ARG A 4 -11.82 -22.59 -37.78
N LEU A 5 -12.65 -21.56 -37.85
CA LEU A 5 -13.35 -21.01 -36.68
C LEU A 5 -14.50 -21.91 -36.22
N ARG A 6 -15.13 -22.66 -37.15
CA ARG A 6 -16.18 -23.63 -36.84
C ARG A 6 -15.59 -24.86 -36.13
N GLN A 7 -14.50 -25.42 -36.67
CA GLN A 7 -13.77 -26.53 -36.04
C GLN A 7 -13.18 -26.16 -34.67
N TYR A 8 -12.73 -24.92 -34.49
CA TYR A 8 -12.26 -24.45 -33.17
C TYR A 8 -13.41 -24.39 -32.15
N ARG A 9 -14.58 -23.83 -32.53
CA ARG A 9 -15.77 -23.75 -31.65
C ARG A 9 -16.33 -25.12 -31.26
N GLU A 10 -16.28 -26.10 -32.15
CA GLU A 10 -16.72 -27.47 -31.85
C GLU A 10 -15.75 -28.18 -30.89
N ARG A 11 -14.44 -27.99 -31.07
CA ARG A 11 -13.42 -28.49 -30.13
C ARG A 11 -13.55 -27.86 -28.74
N THR A 12 -13.87 -26.57 -28.64
CA THR A 12 -14.08 -25.90 -27.33
C THR A 12 -15.37 -26.34 -26.63
N ARG A 13 -16.40 -26.78 -27.38
CA ARG A 13 -17.65 -27.32 -26.82
C ARG A 13 -17.51 -28.75 -26.30
N ALA A 14 -16.66 -29.57 -26.94
CA ALA A 14 -16.39 -30.94 -26.48
C ALA A 14 -15.55 -30.98 -25.18
N GLN A 15 -14.67 -29.99 -24.97
CA GLN A 15 -13.78 -29.90 -23.81
C GLN A 15 -14.39 -29.32 -22.53
N ASN A 16 -15.58 -28.70 -22.60
CA ASN A 16 -16.20 -27.97 -21.48
C ASN A 16 -17.60 -28.47 -21.09
N ARG A 17 -17.89 -29.77 -21.23
CA ARG A 17 -19.06 -30.36 -20.56
C ARG A 17 -18.76 -30.60 -19.08
N PRO A 18 -19.59 -30.12 -18.14
CA PRO A 18 -19.45 -30.49 -16.73
C PRO A 18 -19.79 -31.98 -16.57
N PRO A 19 -19.11 -32.72 -15.67
CA PRO A 19 -19.45 -34.12 -15.42
C PRO A 19 -20.80 -34.22 -14.72
N THR A 20 -21.68 -35.07 -15.25
CA THR A 20 -22.93 -35.46 -14.61
C THR A 20 -22.62 -36.35 -13.41
N ILE A 21 -23.22 -36.05 -12.26
CA ILE A 21 -23.09 -36.83 -11.02
C ILE A 21 -23.81 -38.17 -11.19
N GLN A 22 -23.05 -39.26 -11.35
CA GLN A 22 -23.49 -40.60 -10.95
C GLN A 22 -22.31 -41.40 -10.37
N THR A 23 -22.43 -41.63 -9.06
CA THR A 23 -22.07 -42.85 -8.32
C THR A 23 -20.60 -43.26 -8.25
N PHE A 24 -20.01 -43.04 -7.07
CA PHE A 24 -18.80 -43.69 -6.58
C PHE A 24 -18.92 -45.21 -6.61
N LYS A 25 -17.98 -45.89 -7.28
CA LYS A 25 -17.45 -47.21 -6.90
C LYS A 25 -16.14 -47.48 -7.64
N ASN A 26 -15.13 -47.91 -6.86
CA ASN A 26 -13.90 -48.60 -7.23
C ASN A 26 -12.64 -47.75 -7.52
N LEU A 27 -11.81 -47.67 -6.48
CA LEU A 27 -10.38 -47.34 -6.46
C LEU A 27 -9.61 -48.64 -6.80
N PRO A 28 -8.91 -48.78 -7.95
CA PRO A 28 -7.47 -48.47 -8.03
C PRO A 28 -6.98 -48.14 -9.47
N ILE A 29 -6.91 -46.86 -9.87
CA ILE A 29 -6.30 -46.46 -11.17
C ILE A 29 -5.30 -45.28 -11.03
N VAL A 30 -5.24 -44.63 -9.86
CA VAL A 30 -4.43 -43.40 -9.68
C VAL A 30 -2.92 -43.68 -9.54
N LEU A 31 -2.50 -44.91 -9.24
CA LEU A 31 -1.08 -45.28 -9.11
C LEU A 31 -0.38 -45.58 -10.45
N ALA A 32 -1.10 -45.86 -11.54
CA ALA A 32 -0.49 -46.18 -12.83
C ALA A 32 -0.07 -44.94 -13.65
N ASN A 33 -0.71 -43.79 -13.44
CA ASN A 33 -0.42 -42.56 -14.20
C ASN A 33 0.75 -41.73 -13.65
N ILE A 34 1.25 -42.04 -12.45
CA ILE A 34 2.43 -41.39 -11.87
C ILE A 34 3.73 -42.04 -12.37
N LEU A 35 3.69 -43.31 -12.80
CA LEU A 35 4.87 -44.04 -13.29
C LEU A 35 5.21 -43.77 -14.77
N ILE A 36 4.25 -43.31 -15.58
CA ILE A 36 4.47 -43.02 -17.01
C ILE A 36 5.12 -41.64 -17.24
N LEU A 37 5.00 -40.70 -16.30
CA LEU A 37 5.60 -39.36 -16.41
C LEU A 37 7.09 -39.32 -16.04
N PHE A 38 7.61 -40.31 -15.30
CA PHE A 38 9.04 -40.38 -14.95
C PHE A 38 9.92 -41.05 -16.03
N ALA A 39 9.33 -41.88 -16.90
CA ALA A 39 10.07 -42.54 -17.98
C ALA A 39 10.30 -41.63 -19.22
N GLY A 40 9.49 -40.59 -19.41
CA GLY A 40 9.60 -39.66 -20.55
C GLY A 40 10.74 -38.64 -20.46
N THR A 41 11.23 -38.33 -19.26
CA THR A 41 12.31 -37.35 -19.03
C THR A 41 13.71 -37.94 -19.12
N VAL A 42 13.88 -39.27 -19.04
CA VAL A 42 15.19 -39.93 -19.17
C VAL A 42 15.56 -40.19 -20.64
N ALA A 43 14.58 -40.31 -21.54
CA ALA A 43 14.82 -40.57 -22.96
C ALA A 43 15.27 -39.34 -23.79
N LEU A 44 15.11 -38.10 -23.29
CA LEU A 44 15.52 -36.90 -24.02
C LEU A 44 16.99 -36.49 -23.79
N LEU A 45 17.67 -37.04 -22.78
CA LEU A 45 19.08 -36.75 -22.49
C LEU A 45 20.07 -37.68 -23.21
N GLN A 46 19.60 -38.72 -23.93
CA GLN A 46 20.46 -39.67 -24.64
C GLN A 46 20.56 -39.42 -26.16
N ALA A 47 19.92 -38.38 -26.70
CA ALA A 47 19.86 -38.14 -28.15
C ALA A 47 20.79 -37.04 -28.69
N TYR A 48 21.57 -36.35 -27.84
CA TYR A 48 22.50 -35.29 -28.28
C TYR A 48 23.80 -35.24 -27.45
N PRO A 49 24.80 -36.08 -27.73
CA PRO A 49 26.17 -35.78 -27.35
C PRO A 49 26.80 -34.88 -28.43
N HIS A 50 27.78 -34.07 -28.05
CA HIS A 50 28.56 -33.14 -28.90
C HIS A 50 28.01 -31.71 -29.03
N PHE A 51 28.35 -30.86 -28.06
CA PHE A 51 28.91 -29.54 -28.36
C PHE A 51 29.85 -29.16 -27.21
N THR A 52 31.14 -29.31 -27.45
CA THR A 52 32.22 -29.06 -26.49
C THR A 52 32.76 -27.65 -26.69
N THR A 53 33.11 -27.03 -25.57
CA THR A 53 33.81 -25.77 -25.35
C THR A 53 35.08 -25.61 -26.20
N ARG A 54 35.11 -24.66 -27.14
CA ARG A 54 36.30 -23.86 -27.54
C ARG A 54 35.90 -22.80 -28.57
N GLU A 55 36.55 -21.65 -28.47
CA GLU A 55 36.50 -20.48 -29.39
C GLU A 55 35.31 -19.53 -29.29
N LEU A 56 35.45 -18.51 -28.42
CA LEU A 56 35.16 -17.10 -28.75
C LEU A 56 35.70 -16.21 -27.62
N THR A 57 37.03 -16.18 -27.50
CA THR A 57 37.80 -15.01 -27.04
C THR A 57 38.03 -14.10 -28.23
N ARG A 58 37.92 -12.77 -28.01
CA ARG A 58 37.97 -11.60 -28.95
C ARG A 58 36.57 -10.96 -29.05
N ASP A 59 36.30 -9.73 -28.64
CA ASP A 59 37.13 -8.56 -28.38
C ASP A 59 36.50 -7.70 -27.26
N LEU A 60 37.30 -7.37 -26.23
CA LEU A 60 37.04 -6.23 -25.34
C LEU A 60 37.86 -5.04 -25.90
N PRO A 61 37.27 -3.86 -26.12
CA PRO A 61 38.05 -2.64 -26.31
C PRO A 61 38.52 -2.08 -24.94
N PRO A 62 39.63 -1.34 -24.91
CA PRO A 62 40.41 -1.11 -23.70
C PRO A 62 39.84 0.00 -22.82
N GLU A 63 40.06 -0.14 -21.50
CA GLU A 63 40.17 1.00 -20.60
C GLU A 63 41.35 1.86 -21.04
N ASP A 64 41.10 3.16 -21.28
CA ASP A 64 42.05 4.16 -20.85
C ASP A 64 41.42 5.55 -20.71
N SER A 65 41.99 6.31 -19.78
CA SER A 65 41.82 7.74 -19.49
C SER A 65 40.56 8.19 -18.71
N ALA A 66 40.76 8.34 -17.40
CA ALA A 66 40.40 9.62 -16.75
C ALA A 66 41.24 10.74 -17.42
N PRO A 67 40.67 11.93 -17.65
CA PRO A 67 40.83 12.96 -16.63
C PRO A 67 39.64 13.94 -16.53
N ALA A 68 39.43 14.49 -15.34
CA ALA A 68 39.43 15.94 -15.10
C ALA A 68 38.78 16.21 -13.73
N ASP A 69 39.61 16.70 -12.82
CA ASP A 69 39.18 17.49 -11.68
C ASP A 69 38.18 18.59 -12.12
N PRO A 70 37.19 18.91 -11.28
CA PRO A 70 36.26 19.99 -11.57
C PRO A 70 37.04 21.31 -11.62
N ALA A 71 36.74 22.09 -12.66
CA ALA A 71 37.18 23.46 -12.78
C ALA A 71 36.97 24.21 -11.46
N ALA A 72 38.03 24.88 -11.03
CA ALA A 72 37.98 25.95 -10.06
C ALA A 72 36.92 26.96 -10.50
N ASP A 73 35.95 27.21 -9.63
CA ASP A 73 35.11 28.40 -9.63
C ASP A 73 35.82 29.43 -8.74
N PRO A 74 36.48 30.46 -9.29
CA PRO A 74 37.08 31.51 -8.49
C PRO A 74 36.07 32.65 -8.40
N ASP A 75 35.15 32.62 -7.42
CA ASP A 75 34.54 33.82 -6.82
C ASP A 75 33.40 33.48 -5.84
N ILE A 76 33.75 32.92 -4.68
CA ILE A 76 32.86 32.97 -3.50
C ILE A 76 33.68 33.35 -2.25
N PRO A 77 33.76 34.64 -1.89
CA PRO A 77 34.22 35.02 -0.56
C PRO A 77 33.19 34.61 0.50
N SER A 78 33.68 33.90 1.52
CA SER A 78 33.00 33.63 2.79
C SER A 78 32.85 34.92 3.63
N PRO A 79 31.96 34.92 4.65
CA PRO A 79 31.13 36.08 4.98
C PRO A 79 31.88 37.18 5.74
N LEU A 80 31.69 38.42 5.27
CA LEU A 80 32.06 39.63 6.00
C LEU A 80 31.23 39.76 7.29
N GLN A 81 31.97 39.99 8.36
CA GLN A 81 31.50 40.28 9.71
C GLN A 81 30.55 41.48 9.75
N ALA A 82 29.56 41.35 10.64
CA ALA A 82 28.59 42.38 11.00
C ALA A 82 29.27 43.59 11.66
N PRO A 83 28.80 44.82 11.36
CA PRO A 83 28.98 45.94 12.26
C PRO A 83 28.01 45.85 13.43
N ILE A 84 28.57 46.06 14.62
CA ILE A 84 27.89 46.26 15.89
C ILE A 84 27.22 47.63 15.85
N GLU A 85 25.92 47.71 16.15
CA GLU A 85 25.29 48.99 16.48
C GLU A 85 24.22 48.80 17.57
N ASP A 86 24.38 49.66 18.57
CA ASP A 86 23.66 50.02 19.79
C ASP A 86 22.66 49.07 20.47
N THR A 87 23.00 48.76 21.72
CA THR A 87 22.16 48.18 22.76
C THR A 87 21.38 49.26 23.50
N ASP A 88 20.06 49.29 23.37
CA ASP A 88 19.19 49.98 24.32
C ASP A 88 19.20 49.26 25.69
N PRO A 89 19.22 49.99 26.82
CA PRO A 89 19.25 49.40 28.15
C PRO A 89 17.92 48.70 28.49
N PRO A 90 17.95 47.58 29.25
CA PRO A 90 16.74 46.88 29.64
C PRO A 90 15.89 47.72 30.61
N PRO A 91 14.54 47.59 30.57
CA PRO A 91 13.67 48.33 31.48
C PRO A 91 13.85 47.87 32.94
N VAL A 92 13.86 48.87 33.82
CA VAL A 92 13.97 48.76 35.28
C VAL A 92 12.82 47.91 35.85
N VAL A 93 13.21 46.82 36.53
CA VAL A 93 12.32 45.98 37.34
C VAL A 93 11.97 46.74 38.62
N THR A 94 10.71 47.17 38.76
CA THR A 94 10.18 47.64 40.04
C THR A 94 9.63 46.46 40.83
N PHE A 95 10.29 46.14 41.96
CA PHE A 95 9.82 45.13 42.90
C PHE A 95 8.55 45.63 43.60
N ARG A 96 7.43 44.93 43.39
CA ARG A 96 6.21 45.07 44.21
C ARG A 96 6.21 43.97 45.28
N PRO A 97 6.04 44.29 46.57
CA PRO A 97 5.97 43.26 47.61
C PRO A 97 4.69 42.41 47.44
N PRO A 98 4.75 41.09 47.73
CA PRO A 98 3.62 40.20 47.55
C PRO A 98 2.52 40.45 48.59
N SER A 99 1.27 40.47 48.14
CA SER A 99 0.08 40.40 49.01
C SER A 99 0.00 39.03 49.70
N PRO A 100 -0.58 38.94 50.92
CA PRO A 100 -0.68 37.68 51.66
C PRO A 100 -1.53 36.65 50.91
N PRO A 101 -1.28 35.34 51.10
CA PRO A 101 -1.91 34.28 50.33
C PRO A 101 -3.38 34.14 50.72
N VAL A 102 -4.27 34.32 49.75
CA VAL A 102 -5.66 33.85 49.85
C VAL A 102 -5.62 32.33 49.69
N SER A 103 -6.03 31.62 50.74
CA SER A 103 -6.18 30.16 50.72
C SER A 103 -7.29 29.77 49.75
N HIS A 104 -6.92 29.35 48.55
CA HIS A 104 -7.77 28.59 47.67
C HIS A 104 -7.28 27.15 47.71
N ALA A 105 -8.10 26.28 48.31
CA ALA A 105 -7.96 24.85 48.21
C ALA A 105 -7.75 24.47 46.73
N PRO A 106 -6.80 23.58 46.39
CA PRO A 106 -6.61 23.17 45.01
C PRO A 106 -7.87 22.43 44.55
N THR A 107 -8.70 23.10 43.76
CA THR A 107 -9.66 22.41 42.91
C THR A 107 -8.83 21.54 41.98
N LEU A 108 -8.82 20.24 42.26
CA LEU A 108 -8.36 19.22 41.34
C LEU A 108 -9.22 19.34 40.07
N VAL A 109 -8.77 20.17 39.14
CA VAL A 109 -9.25 20.11 37.76
C VAL A 109 -8.76 18.74 37.27
N PRO A 110 -9.64 17.78 36.93
CA PRO A 110 -9.16 16.54 36.37
C PRO A 110 -8.48 16.90 35.05
N SER A 111 -7.15 16.84 35.06
CA SER A 111 -6.33 16.75 33.86
C SER A 111 -6.80 15.51 33.12
N HIS A 112 -7.79 15.68 32.26
CA HIS A 112 -8.08 14.71 31.23
C HIS A 112 -6.86 14.74 30.32
N ALA A 113 -5.90 13.86 30.61
CA ALA A 113 -4.94 13.45 29.60
C ALA A 113 -5.76 13.21 28.31
N PRO A 114 -5.41 13.86 27.18
CA PRO A 114 -6.18 13.71 25.97
C PRO A 114 -6.31 12.22 25.69
N THR A 115 -7.55 11.73 25.64
CA THR A 115 -7.83 10.34 25.33
C THR A 115 -7.02 9.98 24.09
N PRO A 116 -6.23 8.88 24.11
CA PRO A 116 -5.47 8.48 22.94
C PRO A 116 -6.39 8.46 21.73
N GLN A 117 -6.08 9.25 20.70
CA GLN A 117 -6.85 9.23 19.46
C GLN A 117 -6.19 8.22 18.52
N PRO A 118 -6.74 7.00 18.38
CA PRO A 118 -6.14 5.96 17.54
C PRO A 118 -6.06 6.39 16.08
N VAL A 119 -6.93 7.32 15.65
CA VAL A 119 -6.90 7.92 14.33
C VAL A 119 -6.85 9.44 14.42
N SER A 120 -5.73 10.04 13.99
CA SER A 120 -5.54 11.49 13.96
C SER A 120 -5.16 11.98 12.57
N VAL A 121 -5.50 13.23 12.25
CA VAL A 121 -5.12 13.89 10.99
C VAL A 121 -4.54 15.27 11.29
N LEU A 122 -3.32 15.51 10.82
CA LEU A 122 -2.60 16.77 10.98
C LEU A 122 -2.34 17.40 9.62
N TYR A 123 -2.67 18.68 9.47
CA TYR A 123 -2.18 19.49 8.35
C TYR A 123 -0.86 20.16 8.74
N ARG A 124 0.17 20.04 7.89
CA ARG A 124 1.43 20.80 8.05
C ARG A 124 2.17 20.94 6.73
N LYS A 125 3.15 21.84 6.70
CA LYS A 125 4.16 21.86 5.63
C LYS A 125 5.33 20.97 6.03
N VAL A 126 5.74 20.07 5.14
CA VAL A 126 6.97 19.27 5.29
C VAL A 126 7.90 19.64 4.15
N ALA A 127 9.02 20.27 4.49
CA ALA A 127 10.00 20.77 3.54
C ALA A 127 9.36 21.60 2.40
N GLY A 128 8.51 22.55 2.80
CA GLY A 128 7.77 23.46 1.91
C GLY A 128 6.49 22.89 1.27
N ILE A 129 6.26 21.57 1.34
CA ILE A 129 5.11 20.91 0.72
C ILE A 129 3.95 20.81 1.70
N PRO A 130 2.78 21.41 1.42
CA PRO A 130 1.60 21.26 2.25
C PRO A 130 1.05 19.83 2.15
N VAL A 131 0.87 19.18 3.29
CA VAL A 131 0.39 17.80 3.39
C VAL A 131 -0.66 17.66 4.50
N TYR A 132 -1.60 16.72 4.31
CA TYR A 132 -2.29 16.08 5.44
C TYR A 132 -1.56 14.79 5.79
N ILE A 133 -1.35 14.55 7.08
CA ILE A 133 -0.74 13.35 7.63
C ILE A 133 -1.77 12.70 8.52
N ALA A 134 -2.28 11.54 8.10
CA ALA A 134 -3.12 10.70 8.93
C ALA A 134 -2.25 9.65 9.64
N THR A 135 -2.39 9.56 10.95
CA THR A 135 -1.75 8.51 11.77
C THR A 135 -2.82 7.56 12.27
N ILE A 136 -2.60 6.27 12.06
CA ILE A 136 -3.51 5.17 12.43
C ILE A 136 -2.74 4.23 13.36
N ASP A 137 -3.14 4.15 14.63
CA ASP A 137 -2.55 3.25 15.62
C ASP A 137 -3.04 1.81 15.37
N LEU A 138 -2.12 0.91 15.02
CA LEU A 138 -2.47 -0.48 14.74
C LEU A 138 -2.58 -1.34 16.01
N LYS A 139 -2.15 -0.81 17.16
CA LYS A 139 -2.21 -1.50 18.45
C LYS A 139 -3.51 -1.24 19.21
N ASP A 140 -4.27 -0.24 18.80
CA ASP A 140 -5.57 0.03 19.40
C ASP A 140 -6.57 -1.07 19.00
N PRO A 141 -7.22 -1.75 19.97
CA PRO A 141 -8.08 -2.90 19.70
C PRO A 141 -9.37 -2.54 18.96
N GLU A 142 -9.73 -1.25 18.93
CA GLU A 142 -10.91 -0.74 18.23
C GLU A 142 -10.55 -0.13 16.86
N THR A 143 -9.28 -0.24 16.43
CA THR A 143 -8.85 0.17 15.10
C THR A 143 -9.03 -0.93 14.07
N PHE A 144 -9.99 -0.73 13.16
CA PHE A 144 -10.27 -1.66 12.06
C PHE A 144 -10.06 -0.98 10.72
N LEU A 145 -9.22 -1.59 9.88
CA LEU A 145 -9.05 -1.19 8.49
C LEU A 145 -9.97 -2.01 7.58
N HIS A 146 -10.55 -1.34 6.59
CA HIS A 146 -11.37 -1.96 5.56
C HIS A 146 -11.26 -1.21 4.23
N ILE A 147 -11.86 -1.78 3.19
CA ILE A 147 -11.92 -1.18 1.86
C ILE A 147 -13.39 -0.98 1.50
N GLY A 148 -13.78 0.27 1.32
CA GLY A 148 -15.09 0.62 0.79
C GLY A 148 -15.07 0.62 -0.73
N LEU A 149 -15.91 -0.20 -1.36
CA LEU A 149 -16.09 -0.21 -2.82
C LEU A 149 -17.30 0.65 -3.23
N ALA A 150 -17.22 1.22 -4.44
CA ALA A 150 -18.29 2.04 -5.01
C ALA A 150 -19.63 1.28 -5.06
N LYS A 151 -20.71 1.99 -4.71
CA LYS A 151 -22.09 1.49 -4.68
C LYS A 151 -22.27 0.22 -3.84
N ASN A 152 -21.45 0.06 -2.80
CA ASN A 152 -21.43 -1.10 -1.92
C ASN A 152 -21.23 -2.43 -2.69
N ALA A 153 -20.42 -2.40 -3.76
CA ALA A 153 -20.14 -3.59 -4.54
C ALA A 153 -19.47 -4.67 -3.66
N PRO A 154 -19.86 -5.96 -3.79
CA PRO A 154 -19.23 -7.05 -3.04
C PRO A 154 -17.87 -7.46 -3.60
N GLN A 155 -17.52 -7.00 -4.81
CA GLN A 155 -16.27 -7.28 -5.51
C GLN A 155 -15.83 -6.03 -6.24
N ALA A 156 -14.52 -5.82 -6.34
CA ALA A 156 -13.96 -4.67 -7.05
C ALA A 156 -14.20 -4.82 -8.56
N ASN A 157 -14.29 -3.68 -9.24
CA ASN A 157 -14.45 -3.67 -10.69
C ASN A 157 -13.30 -4.43 -11.37
N SER A 158 -13.64 -5.24 -12.36
CA SER A 158 -12.72 -6.09 -13.10
C SER A 158 -13.08 -6.09 -14.59
N ALA A 159 -12.32 -6.83 -15.41
CA ALA A 159 -12.66 -7.03 -16.81
C ALA A 159 -14.02 -7.72 -17.02
N ARG A 160 -14.52 -8.45 -16.01
CA ARG A 160 -15.74 -9.26 -16.11
C ARG A 160 -16.97 -8.61 -15.50
N SER A 161 -16.79 -7.71 -14.54
CA SER A 161 -17.90 -7.11 -13.79
C SER A 161 -17.52 -5.73 -13.30
N THR A 162 -18.46 -4.79 -13.39
CA THR A 162 -18.29 -3.43 -12.89
C THR A 162 -19.59 -2.94 -12.25
N LYS A 163 -19.47 -2.24 -11.13
CA LYS A 163 -20.55 -1.42 -10.56
C LYS A 163 -20.29 0.08 -10.82
N GLY A 164 -19.23 0.40 -11.55
CA GLY A 164 -18.80 1.76 -11.86
C GLY A 164 -18.09 2.43 -10.69
N ASP A 165 -18.18 3.75 -10.66
CA ASP A 165 -17.64 4.61 -9.60
C ASP A 165 -18.79 5.40 -8.95
N GLU A 166 -18.48 6.13 -7.88
CA GLU A 166 -19.42 7.09 -7.29
C GLU A 166 -18.70 8.28 -6.65
N ALA A 167 -19.48 9.32 -6.31
CA ALA A 167 -18.97 10.50 -5.65
C ALA A 167 -18.40 10.16 -4.26
N PHE A 168 -17.25 10.73 -3.91
CA PHE A 168 -16.56 10.47 -2.64
C PHE A 168 -17.43 10.74 -1.40
N VAL A 169 -18.29 11.76 -1.45
CA VAL A 169 -19.23 12.05 -0.35
C VAL A 169 -20.18 10.88 -0.06
N HIS A 170 -20.58 10.09 -1.06
CA HIS A 170 -21.41 8.90 -0.84
C HIS A 170 -20.61 7.78 -0.16
N LEU A 171 -19.33 7.60 -0.53
CA LEU A 171 -18.43 6.67 0.13
C LEU A 171 -18.22 7.05 1.60
N VAL A 172 -17.98 8.34 1.89
CA VAL A 172 -17.82 8.84 3.27
C VAL A 172 -19.10 8.57 4.09
N ARG A 173 -20.26 8.99 3.58
CA ARG A 173 -21.55 8.82 4.27
C ARG A 173 -21.92 7.36 4.52
N ARG A 174 -21.67 6.48 3.54
CA ARG A 174 -22.03 5.06 3.65
C ARG A 174 -21.13 4.33 4.63
N ASN A 175 -19.82 4.56 4.57
CA ASN A 175 -18.89 3.85 5.45
C ASN A 175 -18.91 4.38 6.88
N ARG A 176 -19.21 5.67 7.11
CA ARG A 176 -19.26 6.27 8.46
C ARG A 176 -17.97 6.04 9.27
N ALA A 177 -16.84 6.01 8.57
CA ALA A 177 -15.53 5.70 9.14
C ALA A 177 -14.88 6.91 9.82
N ALA A 178 -13.98 6.66 10.77
CA ALA A 178 -13.17 7.70 11.41
C ALA A 178 -12.29 8.45 10.41
N LEU A 179 -11.81 7.72 9.40
CA LEU A 179 -11.00 8.23 8.30
C LEU A 179 -11.42 7.51 7.00
N THR A 180 -11.58 8.28 5.93
CA THR A 180 -11.79 7.76 4.58
C THR A 180 -10.75 8.38 3.64
N LEU A 181 -10.01 7.55 2.92
CA LEU A 181 -8.88 7.95 2.06
C LEU A 181 -9.08 7.39 0.65
N SER A 182 -8.55 8.07 -0.38
CA SER A 182 -8.41 7.45 -1.70
C SER A 182 -7.60 6.15 -1.62
N GLY A 183 -8.02 5.12 -2.37
CA GLY A 183 -7.39 3.81 -2.36
C GLY A 183 -6.39 3.59 -3.49
N THR A 184 -6.54 2.48 -4.21
CA THR A 184 -5.66 2.10 -5.32
C THR A 184 -6.20 2.53 -6.68
N PHE A 185 -5.37 2.36 -7.70
CA PHE A 185 -5.62 2.75 -9.08
C PHE A 185 -6.77 1.98 -9.71
N PHE A 186 -7.37 2.60 -10.71
CA PHE A 186 -8.33 1.97 -11.59
C PHE A 186 -8.22 2.49 -13.01
N SER A 187 -8.63 1.69 -13.99
CA SER A 187 -8.58 2.05 -15.40
C SER A 187 -9.60 3.14 -15.74
N MET A 188 -9.29 3.96 -16.74
CA MET A 188 -10.14 5.10 -17.14
C MET A 188 -11.29 4.72 -18.08
N ASP A 189 -11.25 3.52 -18.65
CA ASP A 189 -12.33 2.97 -19.48
C ASP A 189 -13.64 2.78 -18.72
N ARG A 190 -14.69 2.34 -19.45
CA ARG A 190 -16.03 2.13 -18.89
C ARG A 190 -16.06 1.05 -17.80
N GLN A 191 -15.16 0.09 -17.83
CA GLN A 191 -15.13 -0.99 -16.84
C GLN A 191 -14.54 -0.53 -15.50
N LYS A 192 -13.73 0.54 -15.48
CA LYS A 192 -13.14 1.11 -14.25
C LYS A 192 -12.40 0.06 -13.43
N ARG A 193 -11.64 -0.81 -14.11
CA ARG A 193 -11.00 -2.00 -13.54
C ARG A 193 -10.03 -1.58 -12.45
N VAL A 194 -10.20 -2.10 -11.25
CA VAL A 194 -9.30 -1.83 -10.14
C VAL A 194 -8.01 -2.62 -10.35
N MET A 195 -6.87 -1.97 -10.14
CA MET A 195 -5.55 -2.59 -10.26
C MET A 195 -5.21 -3.38 -8.99
N GLY A 196 -4.55 -4.52 -9.15
CA GLY A 196 -3.98 -5.23 -8.00
C GLY A 196 -4.96 -6.15 -7.28
N ASN A 197 -4.43 -6.98 -6.38
CA ASN A 197 -5.26 -7.84 -5.53
C ASN A 197 -5.72 -7.06 -4.29
N MET A 198 -6.89 -7.40 -3.78
CA MET A 198 -7.52 -6.71 -2.67
C MET A 198 -8.15 -7.71 -1.71
N VAL A 199 -7.82 -7.56 -0.43
CA VAL A 199 -8.43 -8.30 0.66
C VAL A 199 -8.98 -7.30 1.66
N ALA A 200 -10.19 -7.52 2.11
CA ALA A 200 -10.79 -6.68 3.13
C ALA A 200 -11.72 -7.53 3.99
N GLY A 201 -11.55 -7.46 5.30
CA GLY A 201 -12.34 -8.30 6.18
C GLY A 201 -11.98 -9.79 6.07
N GLY A 202 -10.73 -10.11 5.73
CA GLY A 202 -10.26 -11.48 5.50
C GLY A 202 -10.78 -12.12 4.21
N GLN A 203 -11.49 -11.35 3.36
CA GLN A 203 -12.10 -11.83 2.14
C GLN A 203 -11.52 -11.14 0.91
N PHE A 204 -11.32 -11.90 -0.16
CA PHE A 204 -10.90 -11.34 -1.44
C PHE A 204 -12.02 -10.48 -2.04
N LEU A 205 -11.76 -9.19 -2.20
CA LEU A 205 -12.58 -8.29 -3.00
C LEU A 205 -12.18 -8.31 -4.48
N LYS A 206 -10.92 -8.70 -4.74
CA LYS A 206 -10.39 -8.99 -6.06
C LYS A 206 -9.19 -9.90 -5.93
N PHE A 207 -9.17 -10.94 -6.75
CA PHE A 207 -8.03 -11.84 -6.84
C PHE A 207 -7.70 -12.15 -8.30
N SER A 208 -6.42 -12.16 -8.61
CA SER A 208 -5.85 -12.70 -9.83
C SER A 208 -4.51 -13.33 -9.48
N PRO A 209 -4.32 -14.64 -9.75
CA PRO A 209 -3.05 -15.30 -9.46
C PRO A 209 -1.91 -14.82 -10.37
N TRP A 210 -2.23 -14.13 -11.47
CA TRP A 210 -1.28 -13.62 -12.45
C TRP A 210 -0.91 -12.16 -12.23
N GLU A 211 -1.61 -11.46 -11.31
CA GLU A 211 -1.32 -10.08 -10.98
C GLU A 211 0.02 -10.00 -10.22
N ASN A 212 0.99 -9.34 -10.81
CA ASN A 212 2.33 -9.17 -10.23
C ASN A 212 2.81 -7.71 -10.30
N TYR A 213 1.91 -6.77 -10.54
CA TYR A 213 2.23 -5.35 -10.64
C TYR A 213 2.23 -4.69 -9.27
N GLY A 214 3.17 -3.77 -9.08
CA GLY A 214 3.20 -2.89 -7.91
C GLY A 214 3.62 -3.54 -6.60
N THR A 215 3.27 -2.85 -5.53
CA THR A 215 3.58 -3.22 -4.14
C THR A 215 2.29 -3.39 -3.37
N THR A 216 2.22 -4.44 -2.55
CA THR A 216 1.06 -4.76 -1.72
C THR A 216 1.36 -4.42 -0.28
N LEU A 217 0.52 -3.59 0.35
CA LEU A 217 0.42 -3.49 1.80
C LEU A 217 -0.56 -4.55 2.29
N GLY A 218 -0.13 -5.40 3.21
CA GLY A 218 -0.96 -6.39 3.89
C GLY A 218 -0.91 -6.20 5.41
N LEU A 219 -2.02 -6.45 6.10
CA LEU A 219 -2.10 -6.57 7.56
C LEU A 219 -2.48 -8.01 7.91
N ARG A 220 -1.63 -8.67 8.69
CA ARG A 220 -1.84 -10.02 9.21
C ARG A 220 -2.57 -10.00 10.56
N VAL A 221 -2.62 -11.15 11.22
CA VAL A 221 -3.00 -11.27 12.64
C VAL A 221 -2.27 -10.24 13.49
N GLY A 222 -2.98 -9.68 14.47
CA GLY A 222 -2.48 -8.61 15.33
C GLY A 222 -2.20 -7.29 14.60
N ASN A 223 -2.81 -7.08 13.42
CA ASN A 223 -2.57 -5.92 12.55
C ASN A 223 -1.09 -5.79 12.12
N GLN A 224 -0.33 -6.86 12.08
CA GLN A 224 1.09 -6.79 11.72
C GLN A 224 1.24 -6.39 10.24
N PRO A 225 1.85 -5.23 9.94
CA PRO A 225 1.95 -4.75 8.57
C PRO A 225 3.14 -5.35 7.84
N GLU A 226 2.95 -5.66 6.56
CA GLU A 226 4.02 -5.97 5.62
C GLU A 226 3.81 -5.26 4.30
N MET A 227 4.89 -5.04 3.56
CA MET A 227 4.80 -4.59 2.17
C MET A 227 5.68 -5.44 1.27
N ILE A 228 5.07 -6.00 0.22
CA ILE A 228 5.69 -6.96 -0.68
C ILE A 228 5.53 -6.50 -2.13
N THR A 229 6.65 -6.31 -2.82
CA THR A 229 6.71 -5.99 -4.25
C THR A 229 6.78 -7.27 -5.08
N ALA A 230 5.70 -7.62 -5.77
CA ALA A 230 5.50 -8.97 -6.31
C ALA A 230 6.58 -9.43 -7.30
N ARG A 231 7.04 -8.54 -8.19
CA ARG A 231 8.10 -8.81 -9.19
C ARG A 231 9.52 -8.90 -8.62
N VAL A 232 9.70 -8.59 -7.34
CA VAL A 232 11.01 -8.52 -6.70
C VAL A 232 11.13 -9.51 -5.56
N GLN A 233 10.07 -9.62 -4.74
CA GLN A 233 10.04 -10.41 -3.51
C GLN A 233 9.15 -11.65 -3.62
N GLY A 234 8.52 -11.86 -4.77
CA GLY A 234 7.53 -12.93 -4.97
C GLY A 234 6.11 -12.51 -4.58
N LYS A 235 5.14 -13.37 -4.87
CA LYS A 235 3.71 -13.05 -4.65
C LYS A 235 3.42 -12.93 -3.15
N PRO A 236 2.75 -11.87 -2.70
CA PRO A 236 2.22 -11.80 -1.34
C PRO A 236 1.33 -12.99 -1.03
N ARG A 237 1.36 -13.48 0.21
CA ARG A 237 0.40 -14.49 0.70
C ARG A 237 -0.88 -13.79 1.12
N TRP A 238 -1.68 -13.34 0.16
CA TRP A 238 -2.87 -12.53 0.40
C TRP A 238 -3.91 -13.21 1.30
N GLN A 239 -3.98 -14.53 1.29
CA GLN A 239 -4.89 -15.28 2.16
C GLN A 239 -4.57 -15.14 3.66
N ASP A 240 -3.33 -14.77 3.98
CA ASP A 240 -2.90 -14.50 5.36
C ASP A 240 -3.14 -13.04 5.77
N HIS A 241 -3.83 -12.26 4.93
CA HIS A 241 -4.12 -10.85 5.20
C HIS A 241 -5.59 -10.68 5.59
N TRP A 242 -5.82 -9.96 6.66
CA TRP A 242 -7.15 -9.45 6.98
C TRP A 242 -7.51 -8.24 6.10
N PHE A 243 -6.50 -7.41 5.82
CA PHE A 243 -6.57 -6.25 4.94
C PHE A 243 -5.39 -6.32 3.98
N SER A 244 -5.62 -6.14 2.69
CA SER A 244 -4.58 -6.02 1.68
C SER A 244 -4.98 -5.07 0.56
N LEU A 245 -4.07 -4.18 0.19
CA LEU A 245 -4.22 -3.28 -0.94
C LEU A 245 -2.93 -3.25 -1.77
N THR A 246 -3.00 -3.63 -3.03
CA THR A 246 -1.91 -3.47 -3.99
C THR A 246 -2.01 -2.13 -4.70
N ALA A 247 -0.92 -1.36 -4.70
CA ALA A 247 -0.78 -0.09 -5.41
C ALA A 247 0.68 0.10 -5.87
N GLY A 248 1.31 1.23 -5.58
CA GLY A 248 2.70 1.51 -5.88
C GLY A 248 2.89 2.75 -6.77
N PRO A 249 4.13 3.03 -7.20
CA PRO A 249 5.33 2.26 -6.91
C PRO A 249 5.73 2.30 -5.43
N ARG A 250 6.57 1.35 -5.03
CA ARG A 250 7.32 1.37 -3.77
C ARG A 250 8.12 2.67 -3.68
N LEU A 251 8.19 3.20 -2.46
CA LEU A 251 8.93 4.43 -2.16
C LEU A 251 10.13 4.14 -1.27
N LEU A 252 9.90 3.34 -0.22
CA LEU A 252 10.91 2.95 0.76
C LEU A 252 10.90 1.45 0.95
N SER A 253 12.10 0.88 1.03
CA SER A 253 12.36 -0.49 1.46
C SER A 253 13.41 -0.45 2.56
N GLN A 254 13.08 -0.98 3.73
CA GLN A 254 14.00 -1.05 4.87
C GLN A 254 14.63 0.31 5.26
N GLY A 255 13.83 1.37 5.23
CA GLY A 255 14.24 2.74 5.58
C GLY A 255 15.06 3.46 4.51
N LYS A 256 15.35 2.79 3.38
CA LYS A 256 16.08 3.35 2.25
C LYS A 256 15.13 3.64 1.10
N LEU A 257 15.45 4.67 0.32
CA LEU A 257 14.73 4.93 -0.92
C LEU A 257 14.86 3.72 -1.85
N TRP A 258 13.71 3.24 -2.32
CA TRP A 258 13.63 2.19 -3.33
C TRP A 258 12.51 2.58 -4.27
N ILE A 259 12.87 3.18 -5.40
CA ILE A 259 11.92 3.69 -6.39
C ILE A 259 12.29 3.06 -7.73
N ASN A 260 11.57 2.00 -8.10
CA ASN A 260 11.78 1.34 -9.39
C ASN A 260 10.46 1.01 -10.09
N PRO A 261 9.73 2.04 -10.58
CA PRO A 261 8.37 1.86 -11.11
C PRO A 261 8.33 0.90 -12.29
N LYS A 262 9.35 0.93 -13.16
CA LYS A 262 9.45 0.01 -14.31
C LYS A 262 9.56 -1.45 -13.85
N LYS A 263 10.36 -1.74 -12.83
CA LYS A 263 10.48 -3.10 -12.25
C LYS A 263 9.18 -3.56 -11.61
N GLU A 264 8.38 -2.62 -11.09
CA GLU A 264 7.03 -2.87 -10.59
C GLU A 264 5.95 -2.95 -11.69
N GLY A 265 6.33 -2.73 -12.95
CA GLY A 265 5.46 -2.81 -14.13
C GLY A 265 4.66 -1.54 -14.43
N PHE A 266 4.99 -0.41 -13.80
CA PHE A 266 4.45 0.90 -14.17
C PHE A 266 5.16 1.43 -15.42
N THR A 267 4.36 1.82 -16.41
CA THR A 267 4.82 2.45 -17.66
C THR A 267 4.19 3.82 -17.91
N ASP A 268 3.19 4.19 -17.11
CA ASP A 268 2.50 5.47 -17.22
C ASP A 268 3.40 6.64 -16.79
N ARG A 269 3.58 7.61 -17.68
CA ARG A 269 4.37 8.82 -17.42
C ARG A 269 3.76 9.66 -16.28
N ALA A 270 2.45 9.65 -16.10
CA ALA A 270 1.78 10.35 -15.00
C ALA A 270 2.18 9.76 -13.64
N VAL A 271 2.36 8.44 -13.56
CA VAL A 271 2.86 7.78 -12.35
C VAL A 271 4.34 8.09 -12.11
N MET A 272 5.16 8.15 -13.17
CA MET A 272 6.61 8.37 -13.06
C MET A 272 7.03 9.85 -12.89
N GLY A 273 6.19 10.80 -13.30
CA GLY A 273 6.50 12.24 -13.30
C GLY A 273 6.27 12.96 -11.96
N SER A 274 6.12 14.28 -12.00
CA SER A 274 5.61 15.06 -10.86
C SER A 274 4.09 15.05 -10.88
N ALA A 275 3.45 14.72 -9.76
CA ALA A 275 2.00 14.68 -9.66
C ALA A 275 1.54 15.00 -8.24
N ILE A 276 0.26 15.32 -8.09
CA ILE A 276 -0.41 15.29 -6.77
C ILE A 276 -0.40 13.84 -6.29
N ARG A 277 0.11 13.58 -5.09
CA ARG A 277 0.38 12.22 -4.60
C ARG A 277 -0.43 11.87 -3.36
N SER A 278 -0.59 10.57 -3.14
CA SER A 278 -0.98 10.00 -1.86
C SER A 278 -0.06 8.84 -1.55
N ALA A 279 0.43 8.74 -0.32
CA ALA A 279 1.34 7.67 0.09
C ALA A 279 0.84 7.00 1.36
N ILE A 280 1.22 5.75 1.56
CA ILE A 280 1.03 5.03 2.81
C ILE A 280 2.31 4.31 3.21
N GLY A 281 2.59 4.24 4.50
CA GLY A 281 3.79 3.62 5.04
C GLY A 281 3.68 3.32 6.53
N PHE A 282 4.70 2.69 7.09
CA PHE A 282 4.79 2.36 8.51
C PHE A 282 6.24 2.41 9.01
N PRO A 283 6.46 2.73 10.30
CA PRO A 283 7.80 2.71 10.90
C PRO A 283 8.29 1.28 11.11
N LYS A 284 9.58 1.11 11.44
CA LYS A 284 10.19 -0.22 11.67
C LYS A 284 9.47 -1.02 12.77
N SER A 285 8.86 -0.36 13.74
CA SER A 285 8.08 -1.00 14.80
C SER A 285 6.78 -1.61 14.32
N GLY A 286 6.25 -1.25 13.14
CA GLY A 286 4.99 -1.76 12.62
C GLY A 286 3.74 -1.33 13.41
N HIS A 287 3.87 -0.52 14.45
CA HIS A 287 2.77 -0.20 15.37
C HIS A 287 1.75 0.81 14.85
N LYS A 288 1.99 1.43 13.69
CA LYS A 288 1.09 2.43 13.11
C LYS A 288 1.23 2.50 11.59
N LEU A 289 0.17 2.90 10.91
CA LEU A 289 0.26 3.38 9.53
C LEU A 289 0.30 4.91 9.50
N LEU A 290 1.08 5.45 8.57
CA LEU A 290 1.05 6.84 8.17
C LEU A 290 0.52 6.91 6.74
N HIS A 291 -0.56 7.66 6.54
CA HIS A 291 -1.00 8.05 5.21
C HIS A 291 -0.76 9.54 5.00
N VAL A 292 -0.17 9.90 3.86
CA VAL A 292 0.20 11.29 3.54
C VAL A 292 -0.45 11.71 2.24
N THR A 293 -1.23 12.78 2.30
CA THR A 293 -1.90 13.42 1.17
C THR A 293 -1.13 14.67 0.78
N PHE A 294 -0.53 14.68 -0.41
CA PHE A 294 0.28 15.79 -0.90
C PHE A 294 -0.57 16.78 -1.68
N LEU A 295 -0.67 18.02 -1.21
CA LEU A 295 -1.55 19.03 -1.83
C LEU A 295 -0.88 19.83 -2.95
N LYS A 296 0.41 19.59 -3.21
CA LYS A 296 1.15 20.12 -4.35
C LYS A 296 1.84 19.00 -5.10
N PRO A 297 2.08 19.16 -6.42
CA PRO A 297 2.78 18.14 -7.19
C PRO A 297 4.19 17.87 -6.66
N VAL A 298 4.54 16.59 -6.51
CA VAL A 298 5.87 16.14 -6.14
C VAL A 298 6.30 14.96 -7.00
N SER A 299 7.61 14.82 -7.20
CA SER A 299 8.20 13.62 -7.81
C SER A 299 8.16 12.45 -6.84
N LEU A 300 8.24 11.21 -7.34
CA LEU A 300 8.34 10.00 -6.51
C LEU A 300 9.54 10.06 -5.55
N LYS A 301 10.67 10.63 -5.98
CA LYS A 301 11.85 10.82 -5.12
C LYS A 301 11.52 11.71 -3.94
N ARG A 302 10.89 12.86 -4.20
CA ARG A 302 10.52 13.80 -3.15
C ARG A 302 9.45 13.24 -2.22
N GLU A 303 8.49 12.51 -2.77
CA GLU A 303 7.48 11.77 -2.01
C GLU A 303 8.13 10.77 -1.03
N ALA A 304 9.08 9.94 -1.52
CA ALA A 304 9.80 8.98 -0.69
C ALA A 304 10.67 9.66 0.39
N GLU A 305 11.36 10.75 0.05
CA GLU A 305 12.13 11.54 1.02
C GLU A 305 11.25 12.06 2.16
N ILE A 306 10.05 12.57 1.84
CA ILE A 306 9.09 13.05 2.84
C ILE A 306 8.57 11.88 3.69
N MET A 307 8.22 10.75 3.09
CA MET A 307 7.79 9.56 3.85
C MET A 307 8.89 9.07 4.81
N ARG A 308 10.15 9.09 4.37
CA ARG A 308 11.30 8.70 5.18
C ARG A 308 11.52 9.69 6.33
N TYR A 309 11.44 10.99 6.05
CA TYR A 309 11.53 12.05 7.06
C TYR A 309 10.44 11.92 8.13
N LEU A 310 9.24 11.48 7.74
CA LEU A 310 8.13 11.21 8.66
C LEU A 310 8.28 9.89 9.46
N GLY A 311 9.41 9.20 9.31
CA GLY A 311 9.76 8.01 10.09
C GLY A 311 9.27 6.69 9.49
N CYS A 312 8.83 6.67 8.23
CA CYS A 312 8.48 5.41 7.57
C CYS A 312 9.74 4.59 7.27
N TYR A 313 9.66 3.31 7.59
CA TYR A 313 10.64 2.28 7.23
C TYR A 313 10.23 1.59 5.93
N GLU A 314 8.94 1.33 5.77
CA GLU A 314 8.34 0.87 4.52
C GLU A 314 7.33 1.90 4.04
N ALA A 315 7.28 2.16 2.74
CA ALA A 315 6.28 3.06 2.14
C ALA A 315 6.03 2.73 0.68
N MET A 316 4.83 3.06 0.20
CA MET A 316 4.44 2.99 -1.21
C MET A 316 3.50 4.14 -1.58
N ASN A 317 3.51 4.52 -2.85
CA ASN A 317 2.55 5.45 -3.43
C ASN A 317 1.18 4.74 -3.63
N LEU A 318 0.11 5.52 -3.54
CA LEU A 318 -1.29 5.15 -3.81
C LEU A 318 -1.84 5.96 -5.00
N ASP A 319 -3.12 5.78 -5.33
CA ASP A 319 -3.75 6.58 -6.39
C ASP A 319 -3.88 8.05 -5.96
N GLY A 320 -3.30 8.94 -6.75
CA GLY A 320 -3.22 10.37 -6.50
C GLY A 320 -3.96 11.18 -7.57
N GLY A 321 -3.39 12.31 -7.98
CA GLY A 321 -3.94 13.13 -9.05
C GLY A 321 -5.39 13.56 -8.76
N THR A 322 -6.27 13.34 -9.74
CA THR A 322 -7.70 13.63 -9.58
C THR A 322 -8.41 12.67 -8.64
N SER A 323 -7.83 11.52 -8.28
CA SER A 323 -8.38 10.62 -7.25
C SER A 323 -8.10 11.08 -5.82
N LEU A 324 -7.17 12.01 -5.60
CA LEU A 324 -6.70 12.35 -4.25
C LEU A 324 -7.87 12.81 -3.36
N ALA A 325 -8.12 12.06 -2.29
CA ALA A 325 -9.23 12.32 -1.38
C ALA A 325 -8.88 11.97 0.08
N ILE A 326 -9.38 12.77 1.02
CA ILE A 326 -9.32 12.48 2.45
C ILE A 326 -10.51 13.13 3.18
N ALA A 327 -11.10 12.37 4.10
CA ALA A 327 -12.12 12.83 5.04
C ALA A 327 -11.85 12.29 6.45
N LYS A 328 -12.07 13.11 7.49
CA LYS A 328 -12.10 12.69 8.91
C LYS A 328 -13.55 12.71 9.38
N GLY A 329 -14.07 11.56 9.77
CA GLY A 329 -15.51 11.39 10.02
C GLY A 329 -16.31 11.84 8.80
N ASN A 330 -17.29 12.71 9.02
CA ASN A 330 -18.13 13.27 7.96
C ASN A 330 -17.52 14.51 7.26
N ARG A 331 -16.36 15.01 7.72
CA ARG A 331 -15.72 16.21 7.17
C ARG A 331 -14.74 15.84 6.07
N ILE A 332 -15.05 16.23 4.84
CA ILE A 332 -14.14 16.10 3.70
C ILE A 332 -13.07 17.20 3.79
N LEU A 333 -11.80 16.80 3.88
CA LEU A 333 -10.65 17.71 3.96
C LEU A 333 -10.04 17.99 2.58
N LYS A 334 -10.13 17.00 1.68
CA LYS A 334 -9.81 17.13 0.26
C LYS A 334 -10.81 16.29 -0.55
N SER A 335 -11.55 16.94 -1.43
CA SER A 335 -12.40 16.27 -2.41
C SER A 335 -11.58 15.83 -3.63
N PRO A 336 -11.85 14.65 -4.21
CA PRO A 336 -11.26 14.27 -5.50
C PRO A 336 -11.87 15.10 -6.64
N GLY A 337 -11.15 15.17 -7.75
CA GLY A 337 -11.63 15.75 -9.01
C GLY A 337 -12.40 14.75 -9.89
N ARG A 338 -12.54 13.49 -9.47
CA ARG A 338 -13.32 12.45 -10.14
C ARG A 338 -14.04 11.55 -9.13
N ASN A 339 -15.03 10.80 -9.62
CA ASN A 339 -15.61 9.69 -8.86
C ASN A 339 -14.57 8.60 -8.59
N LEU A 340 -14.76 7.86 -7.50
CA LEU A 340 -13.85 6.81 -7.06
C LEU A 340 -14.53 5.44 -7.13
N THR A 341 -13.72 4.41 -7.38
CA THR A 341 -14.15 3.00 -7.35
C THR A 341 -13.93 2.35 -5.99
N ASN A 342 -12.95 2.85 -5.24
CA ASN A 342 -12.52 2.26 -3.97
C ASN A 342 -11.90 3.33 -3.05
N VAL A 343 -12.03 3.12 -1.74
CA VAL A 343 -11.44 3.93 -0.67
C VAL A 343 -10.90 3.02 0.44
N ILE A 344 -9.87 3.49 1.14
CA ILE A 344 -9.46 2.90 2.43
C ILE A 344 -10.31 3.56 3.51
N THR A 345 -10.85 2.76 4.41
CA THR A 345 -11.64 3.22 5.57
C THR A 345 -11.02 2.71 6.85
N VAL A 346 -10.96 3.57 7.86
CA VAL A 346 -10.48 3.22 9.19
C VAL A 346 -11.55 3.57 10.20
N TYR A 347 -11.90 2.60 11.03
CA TYR A 347 -12.83 2.75 12.14
C TYR A 347 -12.07 2.88 13.45
N ASP A 348 -12.67 3.55 14.42
CA ASP A 348 -12.16 3.71 15.78
C ASP A 348 -13.32 3.69 16.79
N THR A 349 -13.03 3.91 18.07
CA THR A 349 -14.04 3.95 19.13
C THR A 349 -15.13 5.01 18.91
N GLN A 350 -14.83 6.14 18.26
CA GLN A 350 -15.81 7.20 17.99
C GLN A 350 -16.63 6.92 16.73
N PHE A 351 -16.04 6.24 15.76
CA PHE A 351 -16.66 5.81 14.50
C PHE A 351 -16.55 4.28 14.41
N PRO A 352 -17.38 3.55 15.17
CA PRO A 352 -17.21 2.13 15.38
C PRO A 352 -17.39 1.33 14.08
N ALA A 353 -16.57 0.29 13.94
CA ALA A 353 -16.67 -0.67 12.84
C ALA A 353 -18.05 -1.36 12.83
N PRO A 354 -18.63 -1.64 11.64
CA PRO A 354 -19.83 -2.45 11.52
C PRO A 354 -19.68 -3.81 12.22
N LYS A 355 -20.76 -4.31 12.83
CA LYS A 355 -20.74 -5.58 13.59
C LYS A 355 -20.15 -6.75 12.80
N HIS A 356 -20.52 -6.90 11.53
CA HIS A 356 -20.02 -7.99 10.68
C HIS A 356 -18.50 -7.91 10.47
N LEU A 357 -17.94 -6.70 10.38
CA LEU A 357 -16.49 -6.51 10.23
C LEU A 357 -15.77 -6.92 11.51
N LYS A 358 -16.30 -6.55 12.69
CA LYS A 358 -15.77 -7.00 13.98
C LYS A 358 -15.82 -8.52 14.13
N VAL A 359 -16.95 -9.15 13.81
CA VAL A 359 -17.11 -10.61 13.86
C VAL A 359 -16.09 -11.31 12.98
N SER A 360 -15.96 -10.87 11.73
CA SER A 360 -15.01 -11.47 10.81
C SER A 360 -13.57 -11.24 11.31
N TRP A 361 -13.25 -10.10 11.96
CA TRP A 361 -11.91 -9.83 12.51
C TRP A 361 -11.56 -10.84 13.59
N TYR A 362 -12.45 -11.02 14.57
CA TYR A 362 -12.24 -12.00 15.63
C TYR A 362 -12.12 -13.42 15.09
N GLY A 363 -12.92 -13.77 14.08
CA GLY A 363 -12.79 -15.05 13.37
C GLY A 363 -11.40 -15.23 12.75
N PHE A 364 -10.91 -14.21 12.05
CA PHE A 364 -9.59 -14.23 11.41
C PHE A 364 -8.44 -14.30 12.42
N GLN A 365 -8.54 -13.60 13.56
CA GLN A 365 -7.54 -13.72 14.62
C GLN A 365 -7.45 -15.15 15.16
N ASN A 366 -8.59 -15.85 15.26
CA ASN A 366 -8.65 -17.18 15.83
C ASN A 366 -8.28 -18.30 14.84
N SER A 367 -8.52 -18.12 13.54
CA SER A 367 -8.19 -19.14 12.52
C SER A 367 -6.69 -19.40 12.40
N ASP A 368 -5.88 -18.36 12.52
CA ASP A 368 -4.43 -18.51 12.49
C ASP A 368 -3.88 -19.12 13.80
N ILE A 369 -4.50 -18.84 14.96
CA ILE A 369 -4.12 -19.48 16.24
C ILE A 369 -4.31 -20.99 16.15
N LEU A 370 -5.43 -21.45 15.58
CA LEU A 370 -5.67 -22.89 15.37
C LEU A 370 -4.67 -23.50 14.39
N ALA A 371 -4.33 -22.79 13.30
CA ALA A 371 -3.29 -23.25 12.37
C ALA A 371 -1.89 -23.35 13.00
N PHE A 372 -1.54 -22.47 13.95
CA PHE A 372 -0.30 -22.57 14.73
C PHE A 372 -0.32 -23.71 15.75
N GLN A 373 -1.48 -24.03 16.34
CA GLN A 373 -1.64 -25.17 17.26
C GLN A 373 -1.56 -26.51 16.53
N ASP A 374 -2.17 -26.63 15.35
CA ASP A 374 -2.07 -27.85 14.53
C ASP A 374 -0.66 -28.07 13.97
N ALA A 375 0.08 -27.00 13.66
CA ALA A 375 1.47 -27.10 13.20
C ALA A 375 2.51 -27.36 14.31
N SER A 376 2.11 -27.26 15.58
CA SER A 376 2.99 -27.47 16.75
C SER A 376 2.71 -28.78 17.49
N ASN A 377 1.76 -29.59 17.00
CA ASN A 377 1.53 -30.94 17.49
C ASN A 377 2.20 -31.94 16.51
N PRO A 378 3.33 -32.57 16.90
CA PRO A 378 4.16 -33.39 16.00
C PRO A 378 3.48 -34.69 15.52
#